data_AF-A0A2D4ZFD6-F1
#
_entry.id   AF-A0A2D4ZFD6-F1
#
_cell.length_a   1.000
_cell.length_b   1.000
_cell.length_c   1.000
_cell.angle_alpha   90.00
_cell.angle_beta   90.00
_cell.angle_gamma   90.00
#
_symmetry.space_group_name_H-M   'P 1'
#
loop_
_entity.id
_entity.type
_entity.pdbx_description
1 polymer ?
#
loop_
_entity_poly.entity_id
_entity_poly.type
_entity_poly.pdbx_seq_one_letter_code
_entity_poly.pdbx_strand_id
1 'polypeptide(L)'
;MNQPKHIEAGKLYADYLKHITTLAAGSLILLTTLIEKIFSQYDHKWAMVVSLIGLLITILSSMVSFTALAISYQFWEKGEEPYDWIDSTAGLGFLLAFLAFAVGMSFLGAFAIMNFV
;
A
#
# COMPACT_ATOMS: atom_id res chain seq x y z
N MET A 1 -24.11 -20.21 10.63
CA MET A 1 -22.79 -20.81 10.35
C MET A 1 -21.76 -19.75 10.73
N ASN A 2 -21.29 -19.77 11.97
CA ASN A 2 -20.36 -18.75 12.48
C ASN A 2 -19.00 -19.01 11.85
N GLN A 3 -18.63 -18.19 10.85
CA GLN A 3 -17.26 -18.16 10.37
C GLN A 3 -16.35 -17.83 11.56
N PRO A 4 -15.21 -18.49 11.73
CA PRO A 4 -14.27 -18.15 12.80
C PRO A 4 -13.84 -16.68 12.63
N LYS A 5 -13.83 -15.91 13.72
CA LYS A 5 -13.57 -14.45 13.72
C LYS A 5 -12.30 -14.04 12.94
N HIS A 6 -11.30 -14.92 12.90
CA HIS A 6 -10.04 -14.73 12.16
C HIS A 6 -10.23 -14.60 10.64
N ILE A 7 -11.19 -15.36 10.08
CA ILE A 7 -11.49 -15.32 8.64
C ILE A 7 -12.20 -14.01 8.26
N GLU A 8 -13.06 -13.50 9.13
CA GLU A 8 -13.77 -12.24 8.91
C GLU A 8 -12.82 -11.03 9.00
N ALA A 9 -11.92 -11.04 9.99
CA ALA A 9 -10.85 -10.04 10.09
C ALA A 9 -9.91 -10.08 8.88
N GLY A 10 -9.46 -11.27 8.46
CA GLY A 10 -8.59 -11.44 7.28
C GLY A 10 -9.23 -10.91 6.00
N LYS A 11 -10.55 -11.11 5.81
CA LYS A 11 -11.29 -10.55 4.67
C LYS A 11 -11.31 -9.03 4.69
N LEU A 12 -11.55 -8.41 5.85
CA LEU A 12 -11.54 -6.96 6.01
C LEU A 12 -10.16 -6.37 5.68
N TYR A 13 -9.08 -6.99 6.17
CA TYR A 13 -7.71 -6.56 5.86
C TYR A 13 -7.39 -6.69 4.37
N ALA A 14 -7.77 -7.81 3.74
CA ALA A 14 -7.56 -8.01 2.32
C ALA A 14 -8.32 -6.97 1.48
N ASP A 15 -9.56 -6.63 1.84
CA ASP A 15 -10.34 -5.64 1.12
C ASP A 15 -9.74 -4.23 1.24
N TYR A 16 -9.30 -3.87 2.45
CA TYR A 16 -8.61 -2.60 2.69
C TYR A 16 -7.29 -2.49 1.91
N LEU A 17 -6.47 -3.55 1.91
CA LEU A 17 -5.21 -3.60 1.16
C LEU A 17 -5.42 -3.44 -0.34
N LYS A 18 -6.50 -4.00 -0.90
CA LYS A 18 -6.86 -3.78 -2.32
C LYS A 18 -7.12 -2.29 -2.57
N HIS A 19 -7.93 -1.65 -1.75
CA HIS A 19 -8.25 -0.24 -1.91
C HIS A 19 -7.01 0.66 -1.85
N ILE A 20 -6.15 0.46 -0.85
CA ILE A 20 -4.89 1.23 -0.74
C ILE A 20 -3.99 0.98 -1.95
N THR A 21 -3.84 -0.27 -2.40
CA THR A 21 -2.95 -0.60 -3.51
C THR A 21 -3.45 0.00 -4.83
N THR A 22 -4.76 -0.05 -5.09
CA THR A 22 -5.35 0.59 -6.27
C THR A 22 -5.18 2.10 -6.23
N LEU A 23 -5.41 2.71 -5.07
CA LEU A 23 -5.22 4.15 -4.91
C LEU A 23 -3.75 4.55 -5.11
N ALA A 24 -2.81 3.78 -4.56
CA ALA A 24 -1.37 3.99 -4.75
C ALA A 24 -0.94 3.86 -6.21
N ALA A 25 -1.46 2.86 -6.93
CA ALA A 25 -1.19 2.69 -8.35
C ALA A 25 -1.76 3.86 -9.19
N GLY A 26 -2.98 4.30 -8.89
CA GLY A 26 -3.58 5.48 -9.51
C GLY A 26 -2.77 6.75 -9.24
N SER A 27 -2.32 6.95 -8.00
CA SER A 27 -1.47 8.08 -7.62
C SER A 27 -0.10 8.05 -8.32
N LEU A 28 0.46 6.86 -8.57
CA LEU A 28 1.71 6.72 -9.32
C LEU A 28 1.53 7.15 -10.79
N ILE A 29 0.42 6.75 -11.42
CA ILE A 29 0.08 7.20 -12.79
C ILE A 29 -0.17 8.71 -12.84
N LEU A 30 -0.84 9.28 -11.83
CA LEU A 30 -1.02 10.72 -11.73
C LEU A 30 0.32 11.43 -11.61
N LEU A 31 1.22 10.94 -10.76
CA LEU A 31 2.56 11.49 -10.59
C LEU A 31 3.33 11.50 -11.92
N THR A 32 3.37 10.37 -12.64
CA THR A 32 4.07 10.31 -13.94
C THR A 32 3.43 11.24 -14.97
N THR A 33 2.11 11.36 -14.98
CA THR A 33 1.38 12.26 -15.89
C THR A 33 1.66 13.74 -15.58
N LEU A 34 1.68 14.11 -14.30
CA LEU A 34 2.01 15.48 -13.86
C LEU A 34 3.43 15.87 -14.30
N ILE A 35 4.37 14.93 -14.21
CA ILE A 35 5.76 15.14 -14.64
C ILE A 35 5.82 15.34 -16.16
N GLU A 36 5.22 14.44 -16.93
CA GLU A 36 5.35 14.44 -18.38
C GLU A 36 4.61 15.61 -19.05
N LYS A 37 3.43 15.98 -18.53
CA LYS A 37 2.53 16.92 -19.22
C LYS A 37 2.44 18.32 -18.63
N ILE A 38 2.57 18.47 -17.31
CA ILE A 38 2.22 19.75 -16.67
C ILE A 38 3.44 20.64 -16.47
N PHE A 39 4.59 20.06 -16.14
CA PHE A 39 5.74 20.83 -15.71
C PHE A 39 6.94 20.54 -16.61
N SER A 40 7.60 21.58 -17.13
CA SER A 40 8.76 21.48 -18.03
C SER A 40 10.07 21.89 -17.32
N GLN A 41 9.96 22.63 -16.21
CA GLN A 41 11.01 22.86 -15.21
C GLN A 41 10.41 22.54 -13.83
N TYR A 42 11.12 21.73 -13.05
CA TYR A 42 10.70 21.34 -11.69
C TYR A 42 11.86 21.60 -10.72
N ASP A 43 11.66 22.49 -9.76
CA ASP A 43 12.66 22.80 -8.72
C ASP A 43 12.70 21.73 -7.62
N HIS A 44 11.55 21.10 -7.32
CA HIS A 44 11.39 20.21 -6.17
C HIS A 44 11.47 18.72 -6.51
N LYS A 45 12.49 18.32 -7.29
CA LYS A 45 12.70 16.93 -7.75
C LYS A 45 12.78 15.92 -6.60
N TRP A 46 13.23 16.35 -5.43
CA TRP A 46 13.38 15.45 -4.27
C TRP A 46 12.03 15.00 -3.70
N ALA A 47 11.05 15.90 -3.61
CA ALA A 47 9.71 15.56 -3.12
C ALA A 47 9.01 14.51 -4.01
N MET A 48 9.22 14.62 -5.31
CA MET A 48 8.76 13.66 -6.31
C MET A 48 9.39 12.28 -6.11
N VAL A 49 10.72 12.20 -5.95
CA VAL A 49 11.42 10.93 -5.73
C VAL A 49 10.94 10.26 -4.43
N VAL A 50 10.79 11.04 -3.35
CA VAL A 50 10.25 10.54 -2.07
C VAL A 50 8.83 10.01 -2.24
N SER A 51 7.97 10.72 -2.97
CA SER A 51 6.60 10.26 -3.26
C SER A 51 6.59 8.95 -4.04
N LEU A 52 7.39 8.86 -5.10
CA LEU A 52 7.48 7.67 -5.95
C LEU A 52 7.97 6.45 -5.17
N ILE A 53 9.02 6.62 -4.37
CA ILE A 53 9.54 5.55 -3.50
C ILE A 53 8.48 5.13 -2.47
N GLY A 54 7.80 6.08 -1.82
CA GLY A 54 6.75 5.78 -0.85
C GLY A 54 5.57 5.00 -1.45
N LEU A 55 5.12 5.39 -2.65
CA LEU A 55 4.06 4.68 -3.37
C LEU A 55 4.51 3.29 -3.84
N LEU A 56 5.75 3.11 -4.28
CA LEU A 56 6.30 1.79 -4.63
C LEU A 56 6.42 0.88 -3.41
N ILE A 57 6.94 1.39 -2.30
CA ILE A 57 7.02 0.64 -1.03
C ILE A 57 5.63 0.22 -0.58
N THR A 58 4.63 1.08 -0.74
CA THR A 58 3.22 0.75 -0.46
C THR A 58 2.77 -0.46 -1.27
N ILE A 59 2.96 -0.44 -2.59
CA ILE A 59 2.53 -1.53 -3.49
C ILE A 59 3.24 -2.83 -3.12
N LEU A 60 4.56 -2.81 -2.92
CA LEU A 60 5.35 -3.99 -2.59
C LEU A 60 4.98 -4.55 -1.21
N SER A 61 4.82 -3.68 -0.19
CA SER A 61 4.43 -4.10 1.16
C SER A 61 3.02 -4.67 1.20
N SER A 62 2.09 -4.05 0.45
CA SER A 62 0.74 -4.58 0.27
C SER A 62 0.75 -5.94 -0.41
N MET A 63 1.58 -6.13 -1.44
CA MET A 63 1.72 -7.42 -2.13
C MET A 63 2.20 -8.52 -1.17
N VAL A 64 3.25 -8.25 -0.38
CA VAL A 64 3.76 -9.20 0.63
C VAL A 64 2.68 -9.52 1.68
N SER A 65 1.97 -8.50 2.16
CA SER A 65 0.87 -8.67 3.13
C SER A 65 -0.28 -9.50 2.56
N PHE A 66 -0.60 -9.30 1.28
CA PHE A 66 -1.64 -10.05 0.57
C PHE A 66 -1.26 -11.52 0.41
N THR A 67 0.01 -11.80 0.07
CA THR A 67 0.52 -13.16 0.00
C THR A 67 0.51 -13.83 1.38
N ALA A 68 0.95 -13.13 2.43
CA ALA A 68 0.92 -13.65 3.80
C ALA A 68 -0.52 -13.96 4.26
N LEU A 69 -1.48 -13.05 4.03
CA LEU A 69 -2.90 -13.27 4.32
C LEU A 69 -3.49 -14.43 3.52
N ALA A 70 -3.12 -14.59 2.25
CA ALA A 70 -3.59 -15.69 1.41
C ALA A 70 -3.09 -17.04 1.94
N ILE A 71 -1.83 -17.10 2.39
CA ILE A 71 -1.27 -18.30 3.02
C ILE A 71 -1.99 -18.57 4.35
N SER A 72 -2.17 -17.57 5.22
CA SER A 72 -2.91 -17.72 6.49
C SER A 72 -4.33 -18.22 6.29
N TYR A 73 -5.02 -17.73 5.25
CA TYR A 73 -6.37 -18.18 4.91
C TYR A 73 -6.43 -19.67 4.55
N GLN A 74 -5.44 -20.19 3.81
CA GLN A 74 -5.37 -21.62 3.47
C GLN A 74 -5.18 -22.51 4.71
N PHE A 75 -4.44 -22.04 5.71
CA PHE A 75 -4.28 -22.76 6.98
C PHE A 75 -5.59 -22.73 7.80
N TRP A 76 -6.23 -21.56 7.91
CA TRP A 76 -7.50 -21.43 8.62
C TRP A 76 -8.62 -22.27 8.00
N GLU A 77 -8.65 -22.41 6.67
CA GLU A 77 -9.64 -23.25 5.97
C GLU A 77 -9.44 -24.75 6.26
N LYS A 78 -8.19 -25.18 6.54
CA LYS A 78 -7.86 -26.53 6.99
C LYS A 78 -8.08 -26.76 8.49
N GLY A 79 -8.45 -25.72 9.24
CA GLY A 79 -8.55 -25.77 10.70
C GLY A 79 -7.20 -25.80 11.41
N GLU A 80 -6.12 -25.44 10.71
CA GLU A 80 -4.76 -25.33 11.26
C GLU A 80 -4.44 -23.87 11.58
N GLU A 81 -3.60 -23.64 12.58
CA GLU A 81 -3.07 -22.29 12.84
C GLU A 81 -1.85 -22.02 11.94
N PRO A 82 -1.79 -20.85 11.26
CA PRO A 82 -0.63 -20.48 10.47
C PRO A 82 0.60 -20.29 11.37
N TYR A 83 1.79 -20.49 10.79
CA TYR A 83 3.04 -20.19 11.49
C TYR A 83 3.08 -18.73 11.95
N ASP A 84 3.49 -18.48 13.19
CA ASP A 84 3.56 -17.14 13.82
C ASP A 84 4.25 -16.08 12.95
N TRP A 85 5.25 -16.50 12.16
CA TRP A 85 6.01 -15.58 11.31
C TRP A 85 5.20 -15.08 10.11
N ILE A 86 4.23 -15.86 9.62
CA ILE A 86 3.37 -15.48 8.50
C ILE A 86 2.37 -14.42 8.97
N ASP A 87 1.77 -14.61 10.14
CA ASP A 87 0.79 -13.67 10.70
C ASP A 87 1.45 -12.35 11.12
N SER A 88 2.65 -12.43 11.72
CA SER A 88 3.46 -11.24 12.03
C SER A 88 3.89 -10.47 10.77
N THR A 89 4.24 -11.18 9.69
CA THR A 89 4.59 -10.55 8.40
C THR A 89 3.40 -9.83 7.76
N ALA A 90 2.19 -10.41 7.86
CA ALA A 90 0.97 -9.77 7.36
C ALA A 90 0.68 -8.45 8.09
N GLY A 91 0.77 -8.45 9.43
CA GLY A 91 0.56 -7.25 10.25
C GLY A 91 1.61 -6.17 10.01
N LEU A 92 2.89 -6.57 9.95
CA LEU A 92 4.00 -5.63 9.74
C LEU A 92 3.97 -5.02 8.35
N GLY A 93 3.68 -5.83 7.32
CA GLY A 93 3.55 -5.37 5.95
C GLY A 93 2.36 -4.40 5.77
N PHE A 94 1.25 -4.65 6.45
CA PHE A 94 0.09 -3.75 6.44
C PHE A 94 0.45 -2.38 7.03
N LEU A 95 1.10 -2.38 8.20
CA LEU A 95 1.47 -1.15 8.89
C LEU A 95 2.51 -0.36 8.09
N LEU A 96 3.49 -1.06 7.48
CA LEU A 96 4.48 -0.46 6.59
C LEU A 96 3.82 0.13 5.33
N ALA A 97 2.89 -0.59 4.70
CA ALA A 97 2.15 -0.09 3.54
C ALA A 97 1.36 1.17 3.87
N PHE A 98 0.66 1.19 5.01
CA PHE A 98 -0.11 2.35 5.45
C PHE A 98 0.78 3.59 5.68
N LEU A 99 1.89 3.43 6.41
CA LEU A 99 2.82 4.53 6.67
C LEU A 99 3.48 5.04 5.39
N ALA A 100 3.97 4.12 4.54
CA ALA A 100 4.58 4.48 3.27
C ALA A 100 3.58 5.20 2.34
N PHE A 101 2.31 4.79 2.35
CA PHE A 101 1.27 5.41 1.56
C PHE A 101 0.98 6.83 2.03
N ALA A 102 0.80 7.01 3.35
CA ALA A 102 0.54 8.32 3.93
C ALA A 102 1.67 9.32 3.65
N VAL A 103 2.93 8.88 3.79
CA VAL A 103 4.11 9.69 3.44
C VAL A 103 4.13 9.97 1.93
N GLY A 104 3.99 8.95 1.09
CA GLY A 104 4.04 9.08 -0.37
C GLY A 104 2.97 10.04 -0.91
N MET A 105 1.75 9.96 -0.38
CA MET A 105 0.64 10.85 -0.73
C MET A 105 0.83 12.28 -0.22
N SER A 106 1.36 12.45 0.99
CA SER A 106 1.62 13.79 1.54
C SER A 106 2.66 14.55 0.69
N PHE A 107 3.72 13.85 0.28
CA PHE A 107 4.74 14.42 -0.60
C PHE A 107 4.24 14.66 -2.02
N LEU A 108 3.37 13.77 -2.56
CA LEU A 108 2.72 14.00 -3.85
C LEU A 108 1.89 15.27 -3.83
N GLY A 109 1.06 15.44 -2.80
CA GLY A 109 0.22 16.63 -2.62
C GLY A 109 1.05 17.90 -2.45
N ALA A 110 2.08 17.85 -1.60
CA ALA A 110 3.00 18.98 -1.41
C ALA A 110 3.71 19.36 -2.73
N PHE A 111 4.19 18.38 -3.49
CA PHE A 111 4.80 18.61 -4.80
C PHE A 111 3.83 19.26 -5.78
N ALA A 112 2.60 18.74 -5.85
CA ALA A 112 1.57 19.30 -6.73
C ALA A 112 1.25 20.77 -6.39
N ILE A 113 1.12 21.10 -5.11
CA ILE A 113 0.83 22.48 -4.66
C ILE A 113 2.03 23.41 -4.93
N MET A 114 3.23 23.02 -4.51
CA MET A 114 4.43 23.87 -4.62
C MET A 114 4.85 24.13 -6.06
N ASN A 115 4.51 23.24 -6.99
CA ASN A 115 4.89 23.38 -8.39
C ASN A 115 3.75 23.98 -9.25
N PHE A 116 2.50 23.92 -8.77
CA PHE A 116 1.34 24.56 -9.40
C PHE A 116 1.19 26.05 -9.04
N VAL A 117 1.57 26.43 -7.82
CA VAL A 117 1.67 27.84 -7.38
C VAL A 117 2.94 28.46 -7.96
#